data_AF-A6GGZ1-F1
#
_entry.id   AF-A6GGZ1-F1
#
_cell.length_a   1.000
_cell.length_b   1.000
_cell.length_c   1.000
_cell.angle_alpha   90.00
_cell.angle_beta   90.00
_cell.angle_gamma   90.00
#
_symmetry.space_group_name_H-M   'P 1'
#
loop_
_entity.id
_entity.type
_entity.pdbx_description
1 polymer ?
#
loop_
_entity_poly.entity_id
_entity_poly.type
_entity_poly.pdbx_seq_one_letter_code
_entity_poly.pdbx_strand_id
1 'polypeptide(L)'
;MTKLRSFTALAVFALVLPALSGCAPSPEDVCGHVVDLMKKQLGGGADAMPEDKLETIKKDCVKEGEKQKKSAALEYKKQAKCILEAEEFTELDECYEKKEDKAAE
;
A
#
# COMPACT_ATOMS: atom_id res chain seq x y z
N MET A 1 -8.12 -52.18 -20.10
CA MET A 1 -8.10 -51.07 -19.13
C MET A 1 -8.24 -49.77 -19.91
N THR A 2 -9.28 -49.00 -19.60
CA THR A 2 -9.93 -48.09 -20.53
C THR A 2 -9.50 -46.63 -20.27
N LYS A 3 -8.94 -46.00 -21.32
CA LYS A 3 -8.96 -44.56 -21.65
C LYS A 3 -8.91 -43.55 -20.49
N LEU A 4 -7.73 -43.02 -20.18
CA LEU A 4 -7.59 -41.64 -19.69
C LEU A 4 -7.66 -40.69 -20.88
N ARG A 5 -8.81 -40.05 -21.08
CA ARG A 5 -8.96 -38.85 -21.91
C ARG A 5 -9.93 -37.93 -21.18
N SER A 6 -9.37 -36.96 -20.46
CA SER A 6 -10.08 -35.76 -20.03
C SER A 6 -9.12 -34.57 -20.15
N PHE A 7 -9.14 -33.96 -21.33
CA PHE A 7 -8.67 -32.59 -21.58
C PHE A 7 -9.91 -31.70 -21.63
N THR A 8 -10.29 -31.12 -20.48
CA THR A 8 -11.26 -30.02 -20.34
C THR A 8 -11.19 -29.61 -18.87
N ALA A 9 -10.94 -28.37 -18.45
CA ALA A 9 -11.29 -27.11 -19.07
C ALA A 9 -10.21 -26.04 -18.76
N LEU A 10 -9.74 -25.42 -19.83
CA LEU A 10 -9.01 -24.17 -19.81
C LEU A 10 -10.06 -23.05 -19.67
N ALA A 11 -10.54 -22.83 -18.44
CA ALA A 11 -11.37 -21.68 -18.13
C ALA A 11 -10.45 -20.53 -17.73
N VAL A 12 -10.08 -19.75 -18.74
CA VAL A 12 -9.41 -18.46 -18.65
C VAL A 12 -10.17 -17.61 -17.65
N PHE A 13 -9.66 -17.52 -16.42
CA PHE A 13 -10.06 -16.49 -15.46
C PHE A 13 -9.45 -15.18 -15.95
N ALA A 14 -10.03 -14.64 -17.03
CA ALA A 14 -9.84 -13.25 -17.41
C ALA A 14 -10.51 -12.41 -16.33
N LEU A 15 -9.81 -12.23 -15.20
CA LEU A 15 -10.04 -11.10 -14.33
C LEU A 15 -9.78 -9.87 -15.19
N VAL A 16 -10.87 -9.38 -15.75
CA VAL A 16 -11.04 -7.99 -16.14
C VAL A 16 -10.69 -7.18 -14.89
N LEU A 17 -9.41 -6.82 -14.75
CA LEU A 17 -8.96 -5.78 -13.82
C LEU A 17 -9.69 -4.51 -14.26
N PRO A 18 -10.73 -4.07 -13.52
CA PRO A 18 -11.39 -2.84 -13.87
C PRO A 18 -10.36 -1.73 -13.64
N ALA A 19 -10.01 -1.03 -14.71
CA ALA A 19 -9.60 0.35 -14.65
C ALA A 19 -8.43 0.68 -13.69
N LEU A 20 -7.20 0.57 -14.21
CA LEU A 20 -6.04 1.32 -13.73
C LEU A 20 -6.19 2.86 -13.88
N SER A 21 -7.38 3.39 -14.15
CA SER A 21 -7.69 4.83 -14.17
C SER A 21 -8.17 5.39 -12.83
N GLY A 22 -8.15 4.61 -11.74
CA GLY A 22 -8.30 5.16 -10.40
C GLY A 22 -7.14 6.10 -10.06
N CYS A 23 -7.43 7.34 -9.67
CA CYS A 23 -6.45 8.30 -9.17
C CYS A 23 -5.49 7.63 -8.19
N ALA A 24 -4.20 7.91 -8.29
CA ALA A 24 -3.28 7.54 -7.22
C ALA A 24 -3.72 8.30 -5.96
N PRO A 25 -3.85 7.63 -4.80
CA PRO A 25 -4.17 8.30 -3.54
C PRO A 25 -3.26 9.49 -3.30
N SER A 26 -3.76 10.52 -2.62
CA SER A 26 -2.98 11.72 -2.39
C SER A 26 -1.93 11.46 -1.30
N PRO A 27 -0.73 12.06 -1.38
CA PRO A 27 0.27 11.97 -0.32
C PRO A 27 -0.27 12.40 1.04
N GLU A 28 -1.19 13.37 1.06
CA GLU A 28 -1.85 13.83 2.28
C GLU A 28 -2.66 12.73 2.97
N ASP A 29 -3.39 11.90 2.22
CA ASP A 29 -4.19 10.80 2.75
C ASP A 29 -3.29 9.68 3.30
N VAL A 30 -2.26 9.30 2.54
CA VAL A 30 -1.31 8.25 2.93
C VAL A 30 -0.54 8.64 4.19
N CYS A 31 0.02 9.85 4.22
CA CYS A 31 0.78 10.34 5.36
C CYS A 31 -0.13 10.63 6.57
N GLY A 32 -1.38 11.03 6.33
CA GLY A 32 -2.40 11.14 7.37
C GLY A 32 -2.68 9.79 8.01
N HIS A 33 -2.88 8.75 7.21
CA HIS A 33 -3.13 7.39 7.67
C HIS A 33 -1.98 6.82 8.51
N VAL A 34 -0.73 7.01 8.08
CA VAL A 34 0.45 6.57 8.84
C VAL A 34 0.56 7.28 10.19
N VAL A 35 0.28 8.59 10.24
CA VAL A 35 0.26 9.34 11.51
C VAL A 35 -0.88 8.91 12.41
N ASP A 36 -2.05 8.59 11.84
CA ASP A 36 -3.18 8.06 12.61
C ASP A 36 -2.86 6.69 13.21
N LEU A 37 -2.23 5.80 12.43
CA LEU A 37 -1.64 4.54 12.87
C LEU A 37 -0.65 4.73 14.02
N MET A 38 0.28 5.69 13.90
CA MET A 38 1.18 6.07 15.00
C MET A 38 0.41 6.53 16.23
N LYS A 39 -0.58 7.40 16.08
CA LYS A 39 -1.39 7.86 17.21
C LYS A 39 -2.18 6.71 17.85
N LYS A 40 -2.74 5.81 17.06
CA LYS A 40 -3.56 4.68 17.53
C LYS A 40 -2.72 3.64 18.28
N GLN A 41 -1.54 3.32 17.76
CA GLN A 41 -0.65 2.32 18.36
C GLN A 41 0.20 2.88 19.52
N LEU A 42 0.67 4.14 19.44
CA LEU A 42 1.45 4.78 20.51
C LEU A 42 0.58 5.48 21.57
N GLY A 43 -0.69 5.79 21.25
CA GLY A 43 -1.59 6.61 22.07
C GLY A 43 -2.09 5.98 23.38
N GLY A 44 -1.53 4.85 23.80
CA GLY A 44 -1.81 4.25 25.10
C GLY A 44 -0.92 4.77 26.25
N GLY A 45 0.12 5.56 25.99
CA GLY A 45 1.11 5.89 27.04
C GLY A 45 1.96 7.15 26.79
N ALA A 46 2.84 7.44 27.76
CA ALA A 46 3.73 8.60 27.81
C ALA A 46 4.76 8.70 26.67
N ASP A 47 4.81 7.70 25.78
CA ASP A 47 5.66 7.62 24.59
C ASP A 47 4.97 8.14 23.31
N ALA A 48 3.73 8.65 23.41
CA ALA A 48 3.08 9.32 22.29
C ALA A 48 3.93 10.53 21.84
N MET A 49 4.41 10.51 20.59
CA MET A 49 5.16 11.63 20.03
C MET A 49 4.33 12.93 20.14
N PRO A 50 4.98 14.06 20.49
CA PRO A 50 4.27 15.32 20.60
C PRO A 50 3.71 15.75 19.25
N GLU A 51 2.57 16.45 19.27
CA GLU A 51 1.81 16.74 18.05
C GLU A 51 2.61 17.56 17.03
N ASP A 52 3.51 18.45 17.46
CA ASP A 52 4.39 19.23 16.58
C ASP A 52 5.33 18.33 15.75
N LYS A 53 5.79 17.22 16.34
CA LYS A 53 6.62 16.23 15.66
C LYS A 53 5.81 15.43 14.66
N LEU A 54 4.60 15.01 15.03
CA LEU A 54 3.69 14.31 14.13
C LEU A 54 3.30 15.19 12.92
N GLU A 55 3.07 16.47 13.13
CA GLU A 55 2.82 17.42 12.04
C GLU A 55 4.04 17.61 11.13
N THR A 56 5.24 17.66 11.71
CA THR A 56 6.49 17.75 10.94
C THR A 56 6.70 16.48 10.11
N ILE A 57 6.51 15.31 10.70
CA ILE A 57 6.60 14.00 10.02
C ILE A 57 5.58 13.93 8.89
N LYS A 58 4.34 14.37 9.11
CA LYS A 58 3.31 14.44 8.07
C LYS A 58 3.75 15.33 6.91
N LYS A 59 4.27 16.53 7.19
CA LYS A 59 4.73 17.47 6.15
C LYS A 59 5.89 16.92 5.32
N ASP A 60 6.89 16.33 5.96
CA ASP A 60 8.01 15.70 5.25
C ASP A 60 7.55 14.49 4.44
N CYS A 61 6.68 13.65 5.00
CA CYS A 61 6.07 12.53 4.28
C CYS A 61 5.31 13.00 3.02
N VAL A 62 4.49 14.06 3.13
CA VAL A 62 3.74 14.60 1.98
C VAL A 62 4.70 15.11 0.90
N LYS A 63 5.77 15.81 1.31
CA LYS A 63 6.77 16.35 0.40
C LYS A 63 7.54 15.25 -0.35
N GLU A 64 7.92 14.18 0.34
CA GLU A 64 8.58 13.03 -0.30
C GLU A 64 7.60 12.21 -1.16
N GLY A 65 6.37 12.01 -0.69
CA GLY A 65 5.30 11.37 -1.47
C GLY A 65 4.98 12.13 -2.76
N GLU A 66 4.97 13.47 -2.73
CA GLU A 66 4.86 14.34 -3.90
C GLU A 66 6.01 14.10 -4.90
N LYS A 67 7.26 14.03 -4.42
CA LYS A 67 8.44 13.79 -5.28
C LYS A 67 8.42 12.38 -5.87
N GLN A 68 8.06 11.37 -5.07
CA GLN A 68 7.98 9.98 -5.49
C GLN A 68 6.83 9.77 -6.46
N LYS A 69 5.67 10.41 -6.24
CA LYS A 69 4.55 10.41 -7.19
C LYS A 69 4.95 11.02 -8.54
N LYS A 70 5.78 12.08 -8.55
CA LYS A 70 6.29 12.71 -9.78
C LYS A 70 7.33 11.85 -10.51
N SER A 71 8.19 11.15 -9.76
CA SER A 71 9.33 10.41 -10.33
C SER A 71 9.00 8.94 -10.62
N ALA A 72 8.05 8.36 -9.89
CA ALA A 72 7.70 6.95 -9.90
C ALA A 72 6.21 6.74 -9.56
N ALA A 73 5.31 7.36 -10.32
CA ALA A 73 3.86 7.40 -10.06
C ALA A 73 3.21 6.02 -9.86
N LEU A 74 3.63 5.01 -10.63
CA LEU A 74 3.07 3.64 -10.53
C LEU A 74 3.49 2.94 -9.24
N GLU A 75 4.77 3.06 -8.87
CA GLU A 75 5.32 2.48 -7.65
C GLU A 75 4.72 3.16 -6.43
N TYR A 76 4.62 4.49 -6.46
CA TYR A 76 3.93 5.27 -5.45
C TYR A 76 2.46 4.81 -5.31
N LYS A 77 1.72 4.64 -6.41
CA LYS A 77 0.32 4.19 -6.38
C LYS A 77 0.16 2.81 -5.74
N LYS A 78 1.05 1.86 -6.02
CA LYS A 78 1.02 0.52 -5.41
C LYS A 78 1.29 0.60 -3.92
N GLN A 79 2.36 1.31 -3.55
CA GLN A 79 2.80 1.46 -2.17
C GLN A 79 1.77 2.19 -1.32
N ALA A 80 1.23 3.30 -1.84
CA ALA A 80 0.22 4.10 -1.17
C ALA A 80 -1.09 3.35 -0.96
N LYS A 81 -1.50 2.47 -1.90
CA LYS A 81 -2.65 1.60 -1.69
C LYS A 81 -2.40 0.60 -0.56
N CYS A 82 -1.26 -0.07 -0.58
CA CYS A 82 -0.90 -1.03 0.47
C CYS A 82 -0.86 -0.36 1.85
N ILE A 83 -0.26 0.83 1.95
CA ILE A 83 -0.20 1.60 3.20
C ILE A 83 -1.60 1.98 3.71
N LEU A 84 -2.52 2.36 2.83
CA LEU A 84 -3.89 2.71 3.21
C LEU A 84 -4.74 1.48 3.61
N GLU A 85 -4.34 0.28 3.18
CA GLU A 85 -4.98 -0.98 3.57
C GLU A 85 -4.42 -1.54 4.89
N ALA A 86 -3.21 -1.13 5.30
CA ALA A 86 -2.60 -1.56 6.54
C ALA A 86 -3.31 -0.97 7.76
N GLU A 87 -3.60 -1.81 8.76
CA GLU A 87 -4.22 -1.41 10.03
C GLU A 87 -3.22 -1.44 11.20
N GLU A 88 -2.07 -2.10 11.00
CA GLU A 88 -0.97 -2.26 11.95
C GLU A 88 0.42 -1.88 11.37
N PHE A 89 1.39 -1.56 12.24
CA PHE A 89 2.77 -1.29 11.79
C PHE A 89 3.46 -2.47 11.10
N THR A 90 3.15 -3.69 11.52
CA THR A 90 3.72 -4.88 10.91
C THR A 90 3.26 -5.05 9.46
N GLU A 91 2.02 -4.66 9.15
CA GLU A 91 1.47 -4.71 7.80
C GLU A 91 2.05 -3.59 6.92
N LEU A 92 2.43 -2.45 7.52
CA LEU A 92 3.17 -1.41 6.82
C LEU A 92 4.53 -1.93 6.34
N ASP A 93 5.27 -2.67 7.18
CA ASP A 93 6.57 -3.26 6.79
C ASP A 93 6.44 -4.19 5.58
N GLU A 94 5.40 -5.04 5.57
CA GLU A 94 5.10 -5.89 4.42
C GLU A 94 4.82 -5.11 3.12
N CYS A 95 4.34 -3.87 3.20
CA CYS A 95 4.17 -3.00 2.03
C CYS A 95 5.49 -2.52 1.43
N TYR A 96 6.56 -2.46 2.23
CA TYR A 96 7.90 -2.13 1.78
C TYR A 96 8.68 -3.39 1.33
N GLU A 97 8.39 -4.56 1.93
CA GLU A 97 9.04 -5.85 1.61
C GLU A 97 8.38 -6.61 0.44
N LYS A 98 7.06 -6.49 0.20
CA LYS A 98 6.36 -7.11 -0.95
C LYS A 98 6.72 -6.52 -2.33
N LYS A 99 7.87 -5.86 -2.45
CA LYS A 99 8.48 -5.49 -3.73
C LYS A 99 9.11 -6.67 -4.47
N GLU A 100 9.27 -7.84 -3.84
CA GLU A 100 9.93 -8.99 -4.48
C GLU A 100 8.98 -10.04 -5.10
N ASP A 101 7.69 -10.09 -4.73
CA ASP A 101 6.81 -11.22 -5.11
C ASP A 101 5.68 -10.90 -6.10
N LYS A 102 5.62 -9.70 -6.71
CA LYS A 102 4.63 -9.37 -7.76
C LYS A 102 5.23 -8.87 -9.08
N ALA A 103 6.37 -9.46 -9.47
CA ALA A 103 6.94 -9.35 -10.81
C ALA A 103 6.86 -10.67 -11.61
N ALA A 104 6.26 -11.72 -11.06
CA ALA A 104 6.01 -12.97 -11.77
C ALA A 104 4.57 -13.41 -11.49
N GLU A 105 3.65 -13.00 -12.38
CA GLU A 105 2.51 -13.80 -12.86
C GLU A 105 1.77 -13.03 -13.97
#